data_AF-A0A7Z8QZP1-F1
#
_entry.id   AF-A0A7Z8QZP1-F1
#
_cell.length_a   1.000
_cell.length_b   1.000
_cell.length_c   1.000
_cell.angle_alpha   90.00
_cell.angle_beta   90.00
_cell.angle_gamma   90.00
#
_symmetry.space_group_name_H-M   'P 1'
#
loop_
_entity.id
_entity.type
_entity.pdbx_description
1 polymer ?
#
loop_
_entity_poly.entity_id
_entity_poly.type
_entity_poly.pdbx_seq_one_letter_code
_entity_poly.pdbx_strand_id
1 'polypeptide(L)'
;MARLSAPIGADYDAAMQRLGKMKFRLDNKIQDGKPTMAQLLISHPNITGMQMDQVTRFKRRAHFIKQIKVSFNGKPILTAKTDIAISTDPNFRFYFVPTAKGELKAEFTDTSCESPVSRSVCQPGKTYTKSYTVTP
;
A
#
# COMPACT_ATOMS: atom_id res chain seq x y z
N MET A 1 -4.61 6.41 -26.68
CA MET A 1 -3.66 6.79 -25.61
C MET A 1 -2.86 5.56 -25.22
N ALA A 2 -1.64 5.43 -25.74
CA ALA A 2 -0.74 4.32 -25.42
C ALA A 2 -0.23 4.49 -23.98
N ARG A 3 -0.49 3.53 -23.10
CA ARG A 3 0.26 3.42 -21.84
C ARG A 3 1.66 2.94 -22.24
N LEU A 4 2.64 3.85 -22.33
CA LEU A 4 4.02 3.46 -22.55
C LEU A 4 4.43 2.50 -21.42
N SER A 5 4.79 1.28 -21.81
CA SER A 5 5.57 0.35 -21.01
C SER A 5 6.92 1.00 -20.70
N ALA A 6 6.99 1.81 -19.65
CA ALA A 6 8.26 2.30 -19.16
C ALA A 6 9.13 1.09 -18.76
N PRO A 7 10.46 1.14 -18.98
CA PRO A 7 11.33 0.07 -18.53
C PRO A 7 11.17 -0.08 -17.01
N ILE A 8 11.01 -1.32 -16.54
CA ILE A 8 10.78 -1.67 -15.13
C ILE A 8 11.77 -0.95 -14.19
N GLY A 9 13.00 -0.67 -14.65
CA GLY A 9 14.00 0.09 -13.91
C GLY A 9 13.61 1.54 -13.61
N ALA A 10 13.10 2.30 -14.59
CA ALA A 10 12.75 3.71 -14.41
C ALA A 10 11.51 3.89 -13.51
N ASP A 11 10.51 3.02 -13.69
CA ASP A 11 9.32 2.99 -12.83
C ASP A 11 9.66 2.58 -11.40
N TYR A 12 10.63 1.68 -11.20
CA TYR A 12 11.09 1.31 -9.88
C TYR A 12 11.79 2.47 -9.17
N ASP A 13 12.73 3.15 -9.82
CA ASP A 13 13.45 4.26 -9.19
C ASP A 13 12.48 5.39 -8.80
N ALA A 14 11.50 5.68 -9.66
CA ALA A 14 10.41 6.61 -9.35
C ALA A 14 9.49 6.11 -8.21
N ALA A 15 9.23 4.81 -8.13
CA ALA A 15 8.46 4.21 -7.03
C ALA A 15 9.25 4.25 -5.71
N MET A 16 10.56 4.05 -5.74
CA MET A 16 11.44 4.15 -4.57
C MET A 16 11.51 5.58 -4.02
N GLN A 17 11.52 6.60 -4.89
CA GLN A 17 11.43 8.00 -4.47
C GLN A 17 10.07 8.36 -3.82
N ARG A 18 9.02 7.61 -4.14
CA ARG A 18 7.67 7.79 -3.58
C ARG A 18 7.34 6.76 -2.48
N LEU A 19 8.27 5.87 -2.16
CA LEU A 19 8.06 4.75 -1.23
C LEU A 19 7.50 5.25 0.10
N GLY A 20 6.45 4.59 0.60
CA GLY A 20 5.86 4.94 1.89
C GLY A 20 4.81 6.05 1.84
N LYS A 21 4.65 6.75 0.70
CA LYS A 21 3.62 7.78 0.58
C LYS A 21 2.24 7.14 0.59
N MET A 22 1.38 7.63 1.47
CA MET A 22 -0.01 7.22 1.58
C MET A 22 -0.95 8.40 1.35
N LYS A 23 -2.05 8.14 0.64
CA LYS A 23 -3.11 9.11 0.41
C LYS A 23 -4.47 8.47 0.72
N PHE A 24 -5.21 9.09 1.63
CA PHE A 24 -6.62 8.79 1.81
C PHE A 24 -7.47 9.62 0.85
N ARG A 25 -8.52 8.99 0.31
CA ARG A 25 -9.61 9.66 -0.38
C ARG A 25 -10.91 9.15 0.21
N LEU A 26 -11.76 10.07 0.65
CA LEU A 26 -13.09 9.76 1.15
C LEU A 26 -14.11 10.32 0.16
N ASP A 27 -15.31 9.73 0.14
CA ASP A 27 -16.41 10.31 -0.60
C ASP A 27 -16.80 11.67 -0.02
N ASN A 28 -17.20 12.61 -0.89
CA ASN A 28 -17.57 13.97 -0.49
C ASN A 28 -18.83 14.05 0.39
N LYS A 29 -19.56 12.93 0.56
CA LYS A 29 -20.79 12.83 1.36
C LYS A 29 -20.54 12.02 2.62
N ILE A 30 -19.57 12.46 3.43
CA ILE A 30 -19.44 11.92 4.78
C ILE A 30 -20.69 12.39 5.55
N GLN A 31 -21.43 11.45 6.11
CA GLN A 31 -22.62 11.74 6.90
C GLN A 31 -22.54 10.94 8.19
N ASP A 32 -22.91 11.58 9.28
CA ASP A 32 -22.95 10.94 10.59
C ASP A 32 -23.84 9.68 10.57
N GLY A 33 -23.31 8.60 11.13
CA GLY A 33 -24.01 7.32 11.25
C GLY A 33 -24.24 6.56 9.93
N LYS A 34 -23.69 7.03 8.79
CA LYS A 34 -23.83 6.33 7.50
C LYS A 34 -22.52 5.72 7.01
N PRO A 35 -22.57 4.56 6.31
CA PRO A 35 -21.40 3.98 5.66
C PRO A 35 -20.78 4.96 4.66
N THR A 36 -19.53 5.35 4.90
CA THR A 36 -18.72 6.17 4.01
C THR A 36 -17.65 5.29 3.36
N MET A 37 -17.50 5.40 2.03
CA MET A 37 -16.40 4.75 1.33
C MET A 37 -15.11 5.54 1.54
N ALA A 38 -14.05 4.85 1.95
CA ALA A 38 -12.70 5.36 1.95
C ALA A 38 -11.81 4.53 1.01
N GLN A 39 -10.83 5.22 0.43
CA GLN A 39 -9.80 4.64 -0.41
C GLN A 39 -8.44 4.99 0.17
N LEU A 40 -7.60 3.99 0.40
CA LEU A 40 -6.21 4.12 0.78
C LEU A 40 -5.34 3.78 -0.43
N LEU A 41 -4.68 4.80 -0.97
CA LEU A 41 -3.66 4.64 -2.00
C LEU A 41 -2.30 4.61 -1.32
N ILE A 42 -1.53 3.56 -1.58
CA ILE A 42 -0.17 3.41 -1.06
C ILE A 42 0.79 3.42 -2.24
N SER A 43 1.82 4.26 -2.18
CA SER A 43 2.89 4.22 -3.18
C SER A 43 3.95 3.21 -2.75
N HIS A 44 3.99 2.09 -3.45
CA HIS A 44 4.89 0.98 -3.16
C HIS A 44 5.18 0.18 -4.44
N PRO A 45 6.45 -0.18 -4.73
CA PRO A 45 6.81 -0.88 -5.95
C PRO A 45 6.15 -2.26 -6.08
N ASN A 46 5.95 -2.96 -4.94
CA ASN A 46 5.37 -4.31 -4.88
C ASN A 46 5.97 -5.25 -5.94
N ILE A 47 7.28 -5.47 -5.81
CA ILE A 47 8.03 -6.37 -6.69
C ILE A 47 7.99 -7.78 -6.13
N THR A 48 7.68 -8.74 -6.99
CA THR A 48 7.61 -10.17 -6.65
C THR A 48 8.97 -10.84 -6.66
N GLY A 49 9.98 -10.16 -7.20
CA GLY A 49 11.33 -10.69 -7.46
C GLY A 49 11.41 -11.64 -8.65
N MET A 50 10.29 -11.91 -9.33
CA MET A 50 10.27 -12.69 -10.58
C MET A 50 10.53 -11.82 -11.81
N GLN A 51 10.38 -10.50 -11.68
CA GLN A 51 10.59 -9.56 -12.77
C GLN A 51 12.10 -9.43 -13.07
N MET A 52 12.48 -9.69 -14.32
CA MET A 52 13.83 -9.39 -14.81
C MET A 52 13.89 -7.95 -15.29
N ASP A 53 14.90 -7.22 -14.83
CA ASP A 53 15.24 -5.93 -15.38
C ASP A 53 15.78 -6.13 -16.80
N GLN A 54 15.10 -5.58 -17.80
CA GLN A 54 15.44 -5.84 -19.21
C GLN A 54 16.78 -5.24 -19.63
N VAL A 55 17.27 -4.23 -18.91
CA VAL A 55 18.54 -3.55 -19.22
C VAL A 55 19.69 -4.27 -18.54
N THR A 56 19.60 -4.45 -17.23
CA THR A 56 20.70 -4.99 -16.44
C THR A 56 20.70 -6.52 -16.39
N ARG A 57 19.62 -7.17 -16.85
CA ARG A 57 19.38 -8.63 -16.82
C ARG A 57 19.40 -9.24 -15.41
N PHE A 58 19.47 -8.42 -14.36
CA PHE A 58 19.37 -8.86 -12.98
C PHE A 58 17.92 -9.02 -12.54
N LYS A 59 17.68 -10.04 -11.71
CA LYS A 59 16.43 -10.20 -10.97
C LYS A 59 16.50 -9.35 -9.71
N ARG A 60 15.56 -8.41 -9.56
CA ARG A 60 15.47 -7.63 -8.31
C ARG A 60 14.95 -8.51 -7.18
N ARG A 61 15.35 -8.20 -5.96
CA ARG A 61 14.83 -8.85 -4.75
C ARG A 61 13.34 -8.55 -4.62
N ALA A 62 12.56 -9.50 -4.12
CA ALA A 62 11.14 -9.25 -3.87
C ALA A 62 11.01 -8.17 -2.78
N HIS A 63 10.13 -7.21 -2.98
CA HIS A 63 9.86 -6.13 -2.03
C HIS A 63 8.39 -5.76 -2.12
N PHE A 64 7.61 -6.20 -1.13
CA PHE A 64 6.16 -6.06 -1.13
C PHE A 64 5.63 -5.69 0.25
N ILE A 65 4.42 -5.13 0.27
CA ILE A 65 3.71 -4.87 1.51
C ILE A 65 3.30 -6.21 2.13
N LYS A 66 3.67 -6.45 3.38
CA LYS A 66 3.34 -7.68 4.13
C LYS A 66 2.04 -7.57 4.91
N GLN A 67 1.80 -6.40 5.49
CA GLN A 67 0.64 -6.19 6.33
C GLN A 67 0.16 -4.75 6.25
N ILE A 68 -1.17 -4.58 6.28
CA ILE A 68 -1.84 -3.28 6.34
C ILE A 68 -2.86 -3.34 7.48
N LYS A 69 -2.92 -2.26 8.26
CA LYS A 69 -3.89 -2.03 9.31
C LYS A 69 -4.49 -0.65 9.10
N VAL A 70 -5.81 -0.55 9.14
CA VAL A 70 -6.54 0.71 9.13
C VAL A 70 -7.44 0.74 10.34
N SER A 71 -7.41 1.84 11.08
CA SER A 71 -8.23 2.06 12.26
C SER A 71 -8.87 3.45 12.24
N PHE A 72 -10.02 3.58 12.89
CA PHE A 72 -10.69 4.85 13.12
C PHE A 72 -10.94 5.04 14.60
N ASN A 73 -10.41 6.11 15.19
CA ASN A 73 -10.44 6.36 16.64
C ASN A 73 -9.95 5.14 17.46
N GLY A 74 -8.89 4.48 16.97
CA GLY A 74 -8.32 3.27 17.59
C GLY A 74 -9.08 1.98 17.31
N LYS A 75 -10.30 2.02 16.74
CA LYS A 75 -11.06 0.82 16.37
C LYS A 75 -10.59 0.28 15.01
N PRO A 76 -10.20 -1.00 14.89
CA PRO A 76 -9.77 -1.57 13.62
C PRO A 76 -10.93 -1.61 12.62
N ILE A 77 -10.71 -1.07 11.41
CA ILE A 77 -11.65 -1.14 10.27
C ILE A 77 -11.20 -2.24 9.32
N LEU A 78 -9.91 -2.26 8.97
CA LEU A 78 -9.35 -3.20 8.00
C LEU A 78 -8.03 -3.72 8.54
N THR A 79 -7.84 -5.04 8.50
CA THR A 79 -6.53 -5.66 8.63
C THR A 79 -6.35 -6.63 7.49
N ALA A 80 -5.32 -6.42 6.67
CA ALA A 80 -5.00 -7.27 5.54
C ALA A 80 -3.57 -7.78 5.68
N LYS A 81 -3.40 -9.11 5.58
CA LYS A 81 -2.10 -9.73 5.34
C LYS A 81 -1.99 -9.92 3.84
N THR A 82 -0.93 -9.39 3.27
CA THR A 82 -0.70 -9.33 1.82
C THR A 82 0.55 -10.11 1.44
N ASP A 83 0.70 -10.36 0.15
CA ASP A 83 1.80 -11.14 -0.41
C ASP A 83 2.21 -10.58 -1.78
N ILE A 84 3.09 -11.29 -2.50
CA ILE A 84 3.55 -10.95 -3.85
C ILE A 84 2.42 -10.79 -4.90
N ALA A 85 1.19 -11.20 -4.57
CA ALA A 85 0.03 -11.06 -5.44
C ALA A 85 -0.57 -9.63 -5.49
N ILE A 86 -0.06 -8.70 -4.69
CA ILE A 86 -0.56 -7.32 -4.68
C ILE A 86 0.08 -6.50 -5.81
N SER A 87 -0.75 -5.73 -6.52
CA SER A 87 -0.31 -4.84 -7.59
C SER A 87 0.62 -3.72 -7.10
N THR A 88 1.43 -3.19 -8.00
CA THR A 88 2.17 -1.93 -7.83
C THR A 88 1.21 -0.79 -7.49
N ASP A 89 1.64 0.12 -6.60
CA ASP A 89 0.85 1.25 -6.10
C ASP A 89 -0.59 0.83 -5.66
N PRO A 90 -0.72 -0.03 -4.63
CA PRO A 90 -1.99 -0.66 -4.33
C PRO A 90 -3.05 0.31 -3.81
N ASN A 91 -4.30 0.01 -4.16
CA ASN A 91 -5.48 0.77 -3.77
C ASN A 91 -6.44 -0.12 -2.98
N PHE A 92 -6.63 0.20 -1.70
CA PHE A 92 -7.56 -0.49 -0.82
C PHE A 92 -8.81 0.35 -0.65
N ARG A 93 -9.96 -0.23 -0.97
CA ARG A 93 -11.27 0.40 -0.79
C ARG A 93 -12.03 -0.32 0.32
N PHE A 94 -12.55 0.44 1.26
CA PHE A 94 -13.29 -0.10 2.40
C PHE A 94 -14.38 0.88 2.83
N TYR A 95 -15.38 0.37 3.51
CA TYR A 95 -16.45 1.18 4.10
C TYR A 95 -16.26 1.24 5.61
N PHE A 96 -16.56 2.40 6.19
CA PHE A 96 -16.61 2.58 7.64
C PHE A 96 -17.72 3.57 7.99
N VAL A 97 -18.18 3.56 9.23
CA VAL A 97 -19.25 4.45 9.71
C VAL A 97 -18.63 5.48 10.65
N PRO A 98 -18.40 6.73 10.21
CA PRO A 98 -17.98 7.81 11.10
C PRO A 98 -19.17 8.27 11.94
N THR A 99 -19.09 8.13 13.26
CA THR A 99 -20.13 8.58 14.21
C THR A 99 -19.80 9.91 14.91
N ALA A 100 -18.60 10.43 14.65
CA ALA A 100 -18.07 11.65 15.24
C ALA A 100 -16.82 12.08 14.45
N LYS A 101 -16.35 13.31 14.68
CA LYS A 101 -15.01 13.73 14.26
C LYS A 101 -13.96 12.77 14.84
N GLY A 102 -13.04 12.31 14.01
CA GLY A 102 -12.08 11.30 14.42
C GLY A 102 -10.83 11.22 13.54
N GLU A 103 -9.89 10.38 13.97
CA GLU A 103 -8.68 10.09 13.23
C GLU A 103 -8.81 8.75 12.52
N LEU A 104 -8.70 8.76 11.19
CA LEU A 104 -8.50 7.60 10.36
C LEU A 104 -6.99 7.38 10.19
N LYS A 105 -6.49 6.28 10.72
CA LYS A 105 -5.07 5.92 10.72
C LYS A 105 -4.84 4.68 9.86
N ALA A 106 -3.88 4.75 8.95
CA ALA A 106 -3.35 3.59 8.22
C ALA A 106 -1.91 3.35 8.62
N GLU A 107 -1.58 2.07 8.79
CA GLU A 107 -0.26 1.56 9.09
C GLU A 107 0.02 0.40 8.15
N PHE A 108 1.17 0.39 7.48
CA PHE A 108 1.59 -0.77 6.72
C PHE A 108 3.05 -1.10 6.96
N THR A 109 3.39 -2.37 6.85
CA THR A 109 4.75 -2.88 6.99
C THR A 109 5.13 -3.58 5.70
N ASP A 110 6.27 -3.22 5.14
CA ASP A 110 6.84 -3.90 3.97
C ASP A 110 7.86 -4.98 4.40
N THR A 111 8.31 -5.76 3.43
CA THR A 111 9.33 -6.78 3.62
C THR A 111 10.12 -6.95 2.33
N SER A 112 11.40 -7.29 2.45
CA SER A 112 12.27 -7.58 1.31
C SER A 112 12.77 -9.01 1.39
N CYS A 113 12.69 -9.79 0.32
CA CYS A 113 13.11 -11.18 0.28
C CYS A 113 14.25 -11.39 -0.71
N GLU A 114 15.26 -12.17 -0.30
CA GLU A 114 16.36 -12.53 -1.18
C GLU A 114 15.93 -13.55 -2.25
N SER A 115 14.93 -14.38 -1.93
CA SER A 115 14.31 -15.31 -2.86
C SER A 115 12.91 -14.81 -3.27
N PRO A 116 12.54 -14.93 -4.56
CA PRO A 116 11.19 -14.61 -5.03
C PRO A 116 10.12 -15.63 -4.59
N VAL A 117 10.52 -16.81 -4.12
CA VAL A 117 9.60 -17.92 -3.80
C VAL A 117 9.68 -18.41 -2.36
N SER A 118 10.75 -18.08 -1.63
CA SER A 118 10.92 -18.51 -0.24
C SER A 118 10.71 -17.36 0.75
N ARG A 119 9.76 -17.56 1.67
CA ARG A 119 9.47 -16.58 2.74
C ARG A 119 10.44 -16.64 3.91
N SER A 120 11.19 -17.73 4.07
CA SER A 120 12.17 -17.87 5.17
C SER A 120 13.38 -16.93 5.01
N VAL A 121 13.61 -16.42 3.81
CA VAL A 121 14.69 -15.49 3.49
C VAL A 121 14.20 -14.04 3.33
N CYS A 122 13.02 -13.74 3.88
CA CYS A 122 12.48 -12.38 3.93
C CYS A 122 12.97 -11.64 5.17
N GLN A 123 13.54 -10.47 4.96
CA GLN A 123 13.91 -9.53 6.00
C GLN A 123 12.73 -8.61 6.34
N PRO A 124 12.47 -8.32 7.63
CA PRO A 124 11.49 -7.33 8.03
C PRO A 124 11.81 -5.98 7.39
N GLY A 125 10.81 -5.36 6.78
CA GLY A 125 10.95 -4.02 6.23
C GLY A 125 10.52 -2.94 7.24
N LYS A 126 10.33 -1.72 6.72
CA LYS A 126 9.91 -0.55 7.47
C LYS A 126 8.40 -0.55 7.68
N THR A 127 7.99 0.08 8.77
CA THR A 127 6.57 0.39 9.02
C THR A 127 6.33 1.86 8.70
N TYR A 128 5.26 2.12 7.95
CA TYR A 128 4.83 3.44 7.54
C TYR A 128 3.46 3.73 8.13
N THR A 129 3.26 4.97 8.59
CA THR A 129 2.02 5.40 9.23
C THR A 129 1.49 6.66 8.59
N LYS A 130 0.17 6.74 8.38
CA LYS A 130 -0.52 7.94 7.91
C LYS A 130 -1.82 8.13 8.66
N SER A 131 -2.00 9.32 9.21
CA SER A 131 -3.27 9.76 9.79
C SER A 131 -4.00 10.75 8.89
N TYR A 132 -5.32 10.73 8.97
CA TYR A 132 -6.23 11.66 8.30
C TYR A 132 -7.41 11.98 9.21
N THR A 133 -7.72 13.26 9.38
CA THR A 133 -8.86 13.69 10.19
C THR A 133 -10.14 13.58 9.36
N VAL A 134 -11.09 12.78 9.85
CA VAL A 134 -12.44 12.65 9.27
C VAL A 134 -13.38 13.52 10.09
N THR A 135 -14.12 14.37 9.39
CA THR A 135 -15.23 15.15 9.97
C THR A 135 -16.48 14.76 9.20
N PRO A 136 -17.42 14.03 9.83
CA PRO A 136 -18.73 13.72 9.23
C PRO A 136 -19.65 14.94 9.15
#